data_AF-A0A959RI63-F1
#
_entry.id   AF-A0A959RI63-F1
#
_cell.length_a   1.000
_cell.length_b   1.000
_cell.length_c   1.000
_cell.angle_alpha   90.00
_cell.angle_beta   90.00
_cell.angle_gamma   90.00
#
_symmetry.space_group_name_H-M   'P 1'
#
loop_
_entity.id
_entity.type
_entity.pdbx_description
1 polymer ?
#
loop_
_entity_poly.entity_id
_entity_poly.type
_entity_poly.pdbx_seq_one_letter_code
_entity_poly.pdbx_strand_id
1 'polypeptide(L)'
;MKPQKNLPVLTPEENLKFENDLLKAKLTAEFGMKESDTSKLDSEMENQWLKYIYEFENSYKDAKRISLYEFIGKPEYRSPENEKLSESEISTELERIVDIMSENGIRLDVICEYDNEDELIYRFITGELFKEEVDDMRIEGMNQCFIYEEFHPNHKYDLTNISEELIMDIFKSEWNTEFDGLHISKEVEFAGRRLTREEFGKLVMDFQNSFNHYKLISKEVKEVEYDLDKGIADVSGVITFKSDPDIVSGKFRFDFAFSEYGYWDICKIMLPEDILTE
;
A
#
# COMPACT_ATOMS: atom_id res chain seq x y z
N MET A 1 -54.44 -38.95 2.11
CA MET A 1 -53.65 -37.78 1.68
C MET A 1 -52.82 -37.33 2.87
N LYS A 2 -51.49 -37.38 2.77
CA LYS A 2 -50.62 -36.76 3.79
C LYS A 2 -50.74 -35.23 3.64
N PRO A 3 -50.86 -34.46 4.73
CA PRO A 3 -50.87 -33.00 4.61
C PRO A 3 -49.51 -32.55 4.08
N GLN A 4 -49.52 -31.80 2.99
CA GLN A 4 -48.37 -30.98 2.58
C GLN A 4 -48.09 -30.03 3.76
N LYS A 5 -46.95 -30.22 4.42
CA LYS A 5 -46.43 -29.20 5.34
C LYS A 5 -46.16 -27.96 4.48
N ASN A 6 -46.98 -26.92 4.66
CA ASN A 6 -46.67 -25.59 4.15
C ASN A 6 -45.34 -25.18 4.78
N LEU A 7 -44.30 -25.08 3.96
CA LEU A 7 -43.06 -24.43 4.36
C LEU A 7 -43.41 -22.98 4.75
N PRO A 8 -42.87 -22.45 5.87
CA PRO A 8 -43.07 -21.06 6.23
C PRO A 8 -42.57 -20.17 5.10
N VAL A 9 -43.40 -19.21 4.68
CA VAL A 9 -43.02 -18.18 3.72
C VAL A 9 -42.13 -17.20 4.46
N LEU A 10 -40.84 -17.23 4.18
CA LEU A 10 -39.86 -16.31 4.74
C LEU A 10 -40.09 -14.90 4.17
N THR A 11 -39.86 -13.89 4.99
CA THR A 11 -39.79 -12.50 4.53
C THR A 11 -38.58 -12.29 3.59
N PRO A 12 -38.56 -11.23 2.76
CA PRO A 12 -37.41 -10.95 1.89
C PRO A 12 -36.08 -10.85 2.65
N GLU A 13 -36.10 -10.26 3.85
CA GLU A 13 -34.92 -10.13 4.72
C GLU A 13 -34.47 -11.49 5.28
N GLU A 14 -35.40 -12.33 5.73
CA GLU A 14 -35.09 -13.69 6.19
C GLU A 14 -34.56 -14.58 5.06
N ASN A 15 -35.04 -14.38 3.82
CA ASN A 15 -34.49 -15.07 2.65
C ASN A 15 -33.05 -14.64 2.37
N LEU A 16 -32.77 -13.33 2.37
CA LEU A 16 -31.40 -12.82 2.17
C LEU A 16 -30.44 -13.35 3.23
N LYS A 17 -30.85 -13.35 4.50
CA LYS A 17 -30.03 -13.89 5.58
C LYS A 17 -29.75 -15.39 5.38
N PHE A 18 -30.77 -16.15 4.98
CA PHE A 18 -30.59 -17.57 4.67
C PHE A 18 -29.66 -17.80 3.47
N GLU A 19 -29.75 -16.97 2.43
CA GLU A 19 -28.83 -17.00 1.29
C GLU A 19 -27.38 -16.70 1.73
N ASN A 20 -27.18 -15.71 2.60
CA ASN A 20 -25.86 -15.36 3.12
C ASN A 20 -25.26 -16.51 3.94
N ASP A 21 -26.04 -17.11 4.84
CA ASP A 21 -25.62 -18.26 5.64
C ASP A 21 -25.25 -19.46 4.74
N LEU A 22 -26.03 -19.69 3.67
CA LEU A 22 -25.74 -20.73 2.70
C LEU A 22 -24.47 -20.45 1.90
N LEU A 23 -24.25 -19.22 1.45
CA LEU A 23 -23.05 -18.81 0.72
C LEU A 23 -21.80 -18.93 1.60
N LYS A 24 -21.86 -18.47 2.86
CA LYS A 24 -20.77 -18.67 3.82
C LYS A 24 -20.43 -20.14 4.01
N ALA A 25 -21.44 -20.99 4.22
CA ALA A 25 -21.24 -22.42 4.38
C ALA A 25 -20.59 -23.05 3.14
N LYS A 26 -20.98 -22.64 1.93
CA LYS A 26 -20.35 -23.07 0.68
C LYS A 26 -18.90 -22.60 0.58
N LEU A 27 -18.64 -21.32 0.81
CA LEU A 27 -17.29 -20.74 0.79
C LEU A 27 -16.34 -21.43 1.78
N THR A 28 -16.82 -21.70 3.00
CA THR A 28 -16.05 -22.46 4.00
C THR A 28 -15.80 -23.90 3.54
N ALA A 29 -16.82 -24.59 3.00
CA ALA A 29 -16.70 -25.99 2.61
C ALA A 29 -15.81 -26.20 1.37
N GLU A 30 -15.89 -25.30 0.39
CA GLU A 30 -15.22 -25.43 -0.90
C GLU A 30 -13.82 -24.80 -0.92
N PHE A 31 -13.65 -23.66 -0.24
CA PHE A 31 -12.43 -22.84 -0.29
C PHE A 31 -11.77 -22.62 1.08
N GLY A 32 -12.37 -23.12 2.16
CA GLY A 32 -11.81 -22.98 3.51
C GLY A 32 -11.94 -21.57 4.10
N MET A 33 -12.86 -20.75 3.58
CA MET A 33 -13.11 -19.40 4.09
C MET A 33 -13.36 -19.41 5.60
N LYS A 34 -12.59 -18.61 6.33
CA LYS A 34 -12.79 -18.38 7.77
C LYS A 34 -13.89 -17.33 7.97
N GLU A 35 -14.60 -17.43 9.09
CA GLU A 35 -15.61 -16.44 9.44
C GLU A 35 -15.00 -15.03 9.44
N SER A 36 -15.62 -14.15 8.67
CA SER A 36 -15.31 -12.72 8.60
C SER A 36 -16.36 -11.96 9.41
N ASP A 37 -15.94 -10.93 10.15
CA ASP A 37 -16.89 -10.09 10.88
C ASP A 37 -17.64 -9.18 9.92
N THR A 38 -18.82 -9.65 9.48
CA THR A 38 -19.75 -8.90 8.63
C THR A 38 -20.87 -8.25 9.45
N SER A 39 -20.74 -8.17 10.78
CA SER A 39 -21.81 -7.68 11.68
C SER A 39 -22.26 -6.24 11.42
N LYS A 40 -21.42 -5.45 10.73
CA LYS A 40 -21.69 -4.05 10.37
C LYS A 40 -22.34 -3.90 8.98
N LEU A 41 -22.40 -4.96 8.18
CA LEU A 41 -23.04 -4.93 6.87
C LEU A 41 -24.53 -5.23 7.01
N ASP A 42 -25.35 -4.54 6.22
CA ASP A 42 -26.72 -5.02 6.01
C ASP A 42 -26.73 -6.31 5.18
N SER A 43 -27.87 -7.00 5.18
CA SER A 43 -27.98 -8.31 4.53
C SER A 43 -27.75 -8.26 3.02
N GLU A 44 -28.04 -7.13 2.36
CA GLU A 44 -27.89 -7.00 0.92
C GLU A 44 -26.42 -6.79 0.54
N MET A 45 -25.72 -5.89 1.24
CA MET A 45 -24.29 -5.65 1.06
C MET A 45 -23.48 -6.90 1.37
N GLU A 46 -23.82 -7.62 2.44
CA GLU A 46 -23.19 -8.90 2.76
C GLU A 46 -23.43 -9.94 1.65
N ASN A 47 -24.64 -10.02 1.11
CA ASN A 47 -24.96 -10.95 0.02
C ASN A 47 -24.13 -10.65 -1.24
N GLN A 48 -24.03 -9.37 -1.61
CA GLN A 48 -23.22 -8.93 -2.75
C GLN A 48 -21.74 -9.27 -2.52
N TRP A 49 -21.19 -8.94 -1.35
CA TRP A 49 -19.82 -9.26 -0.99
C TRP A 49 -19.55 -10.77 -1.06
N LEU A 50 -20.41 -11.61 -0.47
CA LEU A 50 -20.27 -13.07 -0.52
C LEU A 50 -20.32 -13.62 -1.95
N LYS A 51 -21.17 -13.06 -2.82
CA LYS A 51 -21.23 -13.42 -4.24
C LYS A 51 -19.93 -13.07 -4.95
N TYR A 52 -19.38 -11.88 -4.71
CA TYR A 52 -18.08 -11.47 -5.26
C TYR A 52 -16.94 -12.38 -4.81
N ILE A 53 -16.86 -12.71 -3.51
CA ILE A 53 -15.85 -13.66 -3.01
C ILE A 53 -16.01 -15.03 -3.67
N TYR A 54 -17.24 -15.52 -3.80
CA TYR A 54 -17.49 -16.81 -4.44
C TYR A 54 -17.12 -16.81 -5.92
N GLU A 55 -17.40 -15.74 -6.65
CA GLU A 55 -16.98 -15.58 -8.05
C GLU A 55 -15.46 -15.50 -8.18
N PHE A 56 -14.79 -14.78 -7.28
CA PHE A 56 -13.34 -14.69 -7.21
C PHE A 56 -12.71 -16.07 -7.01
N GLU A 57 -13.10 -16.78 -5.96
CA GLU A 57 -12.54 -18.09 -5.62
C GLU A 57 -12.74 -19.12 -6.74
N ASN A 58 -13.90 -19.11 -7.39
CA ASN A 58 -14.15 -19.98 -8.54
C ASN A 58 -13.31 -19.61 -9.75
N SER A 59 -13.19 -18.32 -10.06
CA SER A 59 -12.41 -17.84 -11.20
C SER A 59 -10.92 -18.11 -10.99
N TYR A 60 -10.43 -17.95 -9.77
CA TYR A 60 -9.03 -18.17 -9.40
C TYR A 60 -8.62 -19.65 -9.53
N LYS A 61 -9.49 -20.58 -9.10
CA LYS A 61 -9.20 -22.01 -9.06
C LYS A 61 -8.73 -22.60 -10.40
N ASP A 62 -9.28 -22.10 -11.51
CA ASP A 62 -9.00 -22.57 -12.86
C ASP A 62 -8.32 -21.47 -13.73
N ALA A 63 -7.89 -20.37 -13.11
CA ALA A 63 -7.32 -19.24 -13.83
C ALA A 63 -6.04 -19.65 -14.56
N LYS A 64 -5.98 -19.33 -15.84
CA LYS A 64 -4.75 -19.46 -16.62
C LYS A 64 -3.93 -18.21 -16.44
N ARG A 65 -2.61 -18.40 -16.35
CA ARG A 65 -1.65 -17.30 -16.46
C ARG A 65 -1.48 -16.96 -17.93
N ILE A 66 -1.76 -15.71 -18.29
CA ILE A 66 -1.52 -15.15 -19.62
C ILE A 66 -0.77 -13.83 -19.47
N SER A 67 -0.08 -13.36 -20.51
CA SER A 67 0.58 -12.07 -20.40
C SER A 67 -0.46 -10.94 -20.34
N LEU A 68 -0.12 -9.84 -19.67
CA LEU A 68 -0.98 -8.67 -19.58
C LEU A 68 -1.37 -8.16 -20.98
N TYR A 69 -0.43 -8.20 -21.93
CA TYR A 69 -0.71 -7.87 -23.33
C TYR A 69 -1.82 -8.74 -23.94
N GLU A 70 -1.83 -10.05 -23.65
CA GLU A 70 -2.92 -10.93 -24.10
C GLU A 70 -4.22 -10.63 -23.36
N PHE A 71 -4.13 -10.36 -22.05
CA PHE A 71 -5.26 -10.06 -21.19
C PHE A 71 -6.05 -8.85 -21.68
N ILE A 72 -5.37 -7.77 -22.06
CA ILE A 72 -5.98 -6.53 -22.58
C ILE A 72 -6.34 -6.60 -24.07
N GLY A 73 -6.24 -7.77 -24.71
CA GLY A 73 -6.68 -7.97 -26.09
C GLY A 73 -5.65 -7.67 -27.18
N LYS A 74 -4.36 -7.62 -26.84
CA LYS A 74 -3.23 -7.42 -27.77
C LYS A 74 -3.36 -6.14 -28.60
N PRO A 75 -3.49 -4.95 -27.97
CA PRO A 75 -3.62 -3.70 -28.70
C PRO A 75 -2.41 -3.48 -29.61
N GLU A 76 -2.63 -2.91 -30.79
CA GLU A 76 -1.54 -2.39 -31.59
C GLU A 76 -0.94 -1.17 -30.88
N TYR A 77 0.39 -1.03 -30.89
CA TYR A 77 1.10 0.11 -30.32
C TYR A 77 2.39 0.38 -31.09
N ARG A 78 2.85 1.63 -31.03
CA ARG A 78 4.09 2.06 -31.69
C ARG A 78 5.27 1.86 -30.73
N SER A 79 6.10 0.87 -30.99
CA SER A 79 7.21 0.56 -30.09
C SER A 79 8.23 1.71 -30.07
N PRO A 80 8.51 2.32 -28.90
CA PRO A 80 9.49 3.41 -28.77
C PRO A 80 10.95 2.91 -28.93
N GLU A 81 11.16 1.60 -29.06
CA GLU A 81 12.46 1.01 -29.40
C GLU A 81 12.69 0.94 -30.93
N ASN A 82 11.62 0.74 -31.70
CA ASN A 82 11.68 0.54 -33.14
C ASN A 82 11.37 1.80 -33.95
N GLU A 83 10.69 2.76 -33.33
CA GLU A 83 10.31 4.03 -33.95
C GLU A 83 10.91 5.22 -33.19
N LYS A 84 11.31 6.25 -33.94
CA LYS A 84 11.63 7.55 -33.36
C LYS A 84 10.34 8.35 -33.22
N LEU A 85 9.72 8.23 -32.05
CA LEU A 85 8.57 9.03 -31.66
C LEU A 85 9.03 10.37 -31.10
N SER A 86 8.29 11.44 -31.38
CA SER A 86 8.41 12.70 -30.65
C SER A 86 7.72 12.63 -29.28
N GLU A 87 8.06 13.53 -28.36
CA GLU A 87 7.44 13.61 -27.03
C GLU A 87 5.91 13.66 -27.11
N SER A 88 5.34 14.51 -27.98
CA SER A 88 3.89 14.62 -28.16
C SER A 88 3.24 13.33 -28.70
N GLU A 89 3.95 12.57 -29.53
CA GLU A 89 3.44 11.28 -30.02
C GLU A 89 3.47 10.22 -28.93
N ILE A 90 4.50 10.23 -28.07
CA ILE A 90 4.60 9.34 -26.91
C ILE A 90 3.46 9.63 -25.93
N SER A 91 3.23 10.89 -25.55
CA SER A 91 2.13 11.25 -24.65
C SER A 91 0.77 10.80 -25.19
N THR A 92 0.54 11.00 -26.49
CA THR A 92 -0.71 10.59 -27.15
C THR A 92 -0.89 9.06 -27.14
N GLU A 93 0.18 8.31 -27.44
CA GLU A 93 0.14 6.86 -27.42
C GLU A 93 0.03 6.30 -26.00
N LEU A 94 0.65 6.95 -25.01
CA LEU A 94 0.54 6.59 -23.61
C LEU A 94 -0.90 6.74 -23.12
N GLU A 95 -1.53 7.90 -23.35
CA GLU A 95 -2.94 8.15 -22.98
C GLU A 95 -3.84 7.06 -23.55
N ARG A 96 -3.70 6.76 -24.85
CA ARG A 96 -4.46 5.70 -25.52
C ARG A 96 -4.26 4.32 -24.89
N ILE A 97 -3.02 3.94 -24.55
CA ILE A 97 -2.72 2.64 -23.96
C ILE A 97 -3.22 2.55 -22.51
N VAL A 98 -3.08 3.62 -21.73
CA VAL A 98 -3.60 3.70 -20.37
C VAL A 98 -5.13 3.60 -20.35
N ASP A 99 -5.82 4.23 -21.30
CA ASP A 99 -7.27 4.09 -21.47
C ASP A 99 -7.66 2.63 -21.74
N ILE A 100 -6.96 1.95 -22.67
CA ILE A 100 -7.21 0.53 -22.97
C ILE A 100 -6.96 -0.35 -21.74
N MET A 101 -5.89 -0.08 -20.97
CA MET A 101 -5.60 -0.79 -19.72
C MET A 101 -6.74 -0.59 -18.71
N SER A 102 -7.17 0.65 -18.50
CA SER A 102 -8.23 1.03 -17.57
C SER A 102 -9.58 0.39 -17.93
N GLU A 103 -9.95 0.38 -19.23
CA GLU A 103 -11.15 -0.29 -19.73
C GLU A 103 -11.14 -1.81 -19.49
N ASN A 104 -9.95 -2.40 -19.37
CA ASN A 104 -9.77 -3.82 -19.05
C ASN A 104 -9.49 -4.08 -17.56
N GLY A 105 -9.71 -3.08 -16.70
CA GLY A 105 -9.52 -3.22 -15.25
C GLY A 105 -8.05 -3.31 -14.83
N ILE A 106 -7.14 -2.73 -15.61
CA ILE A 106 -5.72 -2.65 -15.29
C ILE A 106 -5.36 -1.21 -14.95
N ARG A 107 -4.73 -1.00 -13.81
CA ARG A 107 -4.23 0.31 -13.37
C ARG A 107 -2.73 0.23 -13.13
N LEU A 108 -2.01 1.24 -13.56
CA LEU A 108 -0.62 1.48 -13.18
C LEU A 108 -0.57 2.78 -12.38
N ASP A 109 -0.04 2.70 -11.16
CA ASP A 109 0.24 3.86 -10.33
C ASP A 109 1.76 4.11 -10.33
N VAL A 110 2.14 5.39 -10.29
CA VAL A 110 3.53 5.85 -10.22
C VAL A 110 3.62 6.74 -9.00
N ILE A 111 4.48 6.37 -8.04
CA ILE A 111 4.52 7.05 -6.73
C ILE A 111 5.48 8.23 -6.77
N CYS A 112 6.58 8.12 -7.53
CA CYS A 112 7.59 9.16 -7.63
C CYS A 112 7.37 10.06 -8.85
N GLU A 113 7.85 11.31 -8.77
CA GLU A 113 7.94 12.20 -9.92
C GLU A 113 9.23 11.89 -10.71
N TYR A 114 9.12 11.72 -12.03
CA TYR A 114 10.27 11.47 -12.90
C TYR A 114 10.42 12.52 -14.00
N ASP A 115 11.66 12.84 -14.37
CA ASP A 115 11.94 13.59 -15.59
C ASP A 115 11.55 12.74 -16.81
N ASN A 116 10.79 13.32 -17.74
CA ASN A 116 10.25 12.64 -18.93
C ASN A 116 9.38 11.42 -18.60
N GLU A 117 8.52 11.55 -17.58
CA GLU A 117 7.63 10.50 -17.07
C GLU A 117 6.85 9.78 -18.20
N ASP A 118 6.25 10.50 -19.15
CA ASP A 118 5.50 9.89 -20.25
C ASP A 118 6.33 8.88 -21.05
N GLU A 119 7.58 9.21 -21.38
CA GLU A 119 8.47 8.30 -22.11
C GLU A 119 8.88 7.11 -21.25
N LEU A 120 9.21 7.37 -19.98
CA LEU A 120 9.58 6.33 -19.03
C LEU A 120 8.45 5.29 -18.88
N ILE A 121 7.24 5.77 -18.59
CA ILE A 121 6.07 4.93 -18.34
C ILE A 121 5.62 4.23 -19.62
N TYR A 122 5.63 4.91 -20.77
CA TYR A 122 5.29 4.25 -22.04
C TYR A 122 6.26 3.12 -22.40
N ARG A 123 7.56 3.33 -22.19
CA ARG A 123 8.59 2.29 -22.37
C ARG A 123 8.40 1.14 -21.40
N PHE A 124 8.14 1.43 -20.14
CA PHE A 124 7.88 0.41 -19.13
C PHE A 124 6.65 -0.44 -19.49
N ILE A 125 5.53 0.20 -19.83
CA ILE A 125 4.29 -0.51 -20.18
C ILE A 125 4.53 -1.47 -21.35
N THR A 126 5.06 -0.94 -22.45
CA THR A 126 5.19 -1.68 -23.71
C THR A 126 6.36 -2.68 -23.70
N GLY A 127 7.42 -2.37 -22.96
CA GLY A 127 8.65 -3.15 -22.91
C GLY A 127 8.68 -4.20 -21.79
N GLU A 128 8.00 -3.95 -20.66
CA GLU A 128 8.09 -4.78 -19.46
C GLU A 128 6.70 -5.23 -19.01
N LEU A 129 5.82 -4.31 -18.60
CA LEU A 129 4.54 -4.63 -17.97
C LEU A 129 3.64 -5.53 -18.85
N PHE A 130 3.64 -5.32 -20.16
CA PHE A 130 2.92 -6.17 -21.12
C PHE A 130 3.34 -7.64 -21.14
N LYS A 131 4.57 -7.93 -20.68
CA LYS A 131 5.14 -9.28 -20.57
C LYS A 131 4.81 -9.93 -19.22
N GLU A 132 4.39 -9.15 -18.22
CA GLU A 132 4.01 -9.69 -16.92
C GLU A 132 2.83 -10.64 -17.06
N GLU A 133 2.91 -11.74 -16.33
CA GLU A 133 1.82 -12.71 -16.30
C GLU A 133 0.76 -12.29 -15.28
N VAL A 134 -0.50 -12.37 -15.69
CA VAL A 134 -1.66 -12.16 -14.85
C VAL A 134 -2.57 -13.37 -14.90
N ASP A 135 -3.36 -13.54 -13.85
CA ASP A 135 -4.45 -14.51 -13.87
C ASP A 135 -5.56 -13.98 -14.79
N ASP A 136 -6.02 -14.80 -15.75
CA ASP A 136 -7.14 -14.48 -16.65
C ASP A 136 -8.48 -14.53 -15.91
N MET A 137 -8.61 -13.63 -14.94
CA MET A 137 -9.79 -13.44 -14.11
C MET A 137 -10.46 -12.14 -14.53
N ARG A 138 -11.68 -12.27 -15.06
CA ARG A 138 -12.48 -11.15 -15.58
C ARG A 138 -13.74 -11.01 -14.75
N ILE A 139 -13.62 -10.31 -13.63
CA ILE A 139 -14.71 -10.08 -12.68
C ILE A 139 -15.10 -8.61 -12.78
N GLU A 140 -16.39 -8.35 -12.99
CA GLU A 140 -16.88 -6.98 -13.15
C GLU A 140 -16.59 -6.13 -11.91
N GLY A 141 -15.94 -4.97 -12.12
CA GLY A 141 -15.53 -4.07 -11.05
C GLY A 141 -14.22 -4.44 -10.33
N MET A 142 -13.60 -5.57 -10.67
CA MET A 142 -12.27 -5.92 -10.18
C MET A 142 -11.20 -5.20 -10.99
N ASN A 143 -10.25 -4.56 -10.29
CA ASN A 143 -9.07 -3.98 -10.92
C ASN A 143 -7.82 -4.71 -10.45
N GLN A 144 -6.87 -4.90 -11.36
CA GLN A 144 -5.50 -5.29 -11.04
C GLN A 144 -4.64 -4.03 -11.08
N CYS A 145 -4.06 -3.68 -9.94
CA CYS A 145 -3.22 -2.50 -9.79
C CYS A 145 -1.75 -2.93 -9.78
N PHE A 146 -0.93 -2.19 -10.51
CA PHE A 146 0.52 -2.30 -10.53
C PHE A 146 1.12 -0.99 -10.05
N ILE A 147 2.26 -1.06 -9.38
CA ILE A 147 3.02 0.12 -8.97
C ILE A 147 4.36 0.08 -9.70
N TYR A 148 4.71 1.14 -10.41
CA TYR A 148 5.97 1.20 -11.17
C TYR A 148 7.19 0.93 -10.29
N GLU A 149 7.23 1.50 -9.08
CA GLU A 149 8.32 1.33 -8.11
C GLU A 149 8.46 -0.11 -7.56
N GLU A 150 7.48 -1.00 -7.74
CA GLU A 150 7.66 -2.43 -7.41
C GLU A 150 8.59 -3.14 -8.42
N PHE A 151 8.68 -2.60 -9.65
CA PHE A 151 9.57 -3.09 -10.70
C PHE A 151 10.89 -2.33 -10.73
N HIS A 152 10.82 -1.03 -10.46
CA HIS A 152 11.96 -0.11 -10.47
C HIS A 152 12.07 0.65 -9.14
N PRO A 153 12.55 0.00 -8.06
CA PRO A 153 12.56 0.59 -6.72
C PRO A 153 13.33 1.92 -6.64
N ASN A 154 12.73 2.90 -5.98
CA ASN A 154 13.35 4.19 -5.71
C ASN A 154 13.73 4.30 -4.23
N HIS A 155 14.84 3.64 -3.85
CA HIS A 155 15.29 3.59 -2.45
C HIS A 155 15.49 4.98 -1.81
N LYS A 156 15.92 5.97 -2.60
CA LYS A 156 16.10 7.33 -2.10
C LYS A 156 14.75 7.94 -1.71
N TYR A 157 13.73 7.75 -2.54
CA TYR A 157 12.38 8.17 -2.23
C TYR A 157 11.84 7.44 -1.01
N ASP A 158 11.95 6.11 -0.95
CA ASP A 158 11.46 5.31 0.18
C ASP A 158 12.06 5.77 1.51
N LEU A 159 13.39 5.87 1.57
CA LEU A 159 14.13 6.31 2.75
C LEU A 159 13.71 7.73 3.18
N THR A 160 13.48 8.62 2.22
CA THR A 160 13.00 9.98 2.47
C THR A 160 11.58 9.93 3.03
N ASN A 161 10.65 9.24 2.36
CA ASN A 161 9.25 9.17 2.74
C ASN A 161 9.07 8.54 4.12
N ILE A 162 9.71 7.40 4.39
CA ILE A 162 9.67 6.71 5.68
C ILE A 162 10.19 7.63 6.80
N SER A 163 11.29 8.36 6.56
CA SER A 163 11.82 9.31 7.54
C SER A 163 10.84 10.45 7.82
N GLU A 164 10.22 10.96 6.77
CA GLU A 164 9.26 12.05 6.84
C GLU A 164 7.97 11.63 7.57
N GLU A 165 7.45 10.44 7.28
CA GLU A 165 6.28 9.83 7.92
C GLU A 165 6.52 9.63 9.42
N LEU A 166 7.63 9.02 9.82
CA LEU A 166 7.96 8.85 11.25
C LEU A 166 7.98 10.21 11.97
N ILE A 167 8.61 11.23 11.37
CA ILE A 167 8.62 12.58 11.96
C ILE A 167 7.20 13.13 12.05
N MET A 168 6.36 12.95 11.03
CA MET A 168 4.97 13.39 11.13
C MET A 168 4.23 12.66 12.24
N ASP A 169 4.39 11.35 12.35
CA ASP A 169 3.66 10.50 13.29
C ASP A 169 4.04 10.81 14.75
N ILE A 170 5.33 11.10 15.02
CA ILE A 170 5.77 11.60 16.33
C ILE A 170 5.04 12.89 16.73
N PHE A 171 4.72 13.76 15.77
CA PHE A 171 4.09 15.08 16.01
C PHE A 171 2.58 15.13 15.75
N LYS A 172 1.95 14.03 15.33
CA LYS A 172 0.48 13.91 15.21
C LYS A 172 -0.15 13.65 16.58
N SER A 173 -1.48 13.76 16.64
CA SER A 173 -2.25 13.71 17.89
C SER A 173 -2.31 12.32 18.54
N GLU A 174 -2.26 11.25 17.74
CA GLU A 174 -2.47 9.88 18.19
C GLU A 174 -1.55 8.94 17.44
N TRP A 175 -0.68 8.25 18.18
CA TRP A 175 0.12 7.14 17.67
C TRP A 175 -0.73 5.88 17.51
N ASN A 176 -0.82 5.36 16.30
CA ASN A 176 -1.44 4.09 16.01
C ASN A 176 -0.41 2.96 16.06
N THR A 177 -0.48 2.15 17.11
CA THR A 177 0.45 1.03 17.32
C THR A 177 0.40 -0.05 16.24
N GLU A 178 -0.66 -0.11 15.43
CA GLU A 178 -0.78 -1.07 14.32
C GLU A 178 -0.09 -0.57 13.04
N PHE A 179 -0.05 0.74 12.80
CA PHE A 179 0.37 1.32 11.52
C PHE A 179 1.60 2.24 11.60
N ASP A 180 1.69 3.11 12.60
CA ASP A 180 2.73 4.17 12.66
C ASP A 180 4.14 3.62 12.98
N GLY A 181 4.21 2.38 13.46
CA GLY A 181 5.47 1.68 13.77
C GLY A 181 5.93 0.70 12.69
N LEU A 182 5.28 0.61 11.54
CA LEU A 182 5.51 -0.46 10.57
C LEU A 182 6.96 -0.51 10.06
N HIS A 183 7.54 0.66 9.78
CA HIS A 183 8.92 0.81 9.29
C HIS A 183 9.97 0.91 10.39
N ILE A 184 9.62 0.71 11.67
CA ILE A 184 10.59 0.66 12.76
C ILE A 184 11.01 -0.78 12.95
N SER A 185 12.30 -1.08 12.96
CA SER A 185 12.81 -2.43 13.26
C SER A 185 12.22 -3.00 14.56
N LYS A 186 12.15 -4.33 14.68
CA LYS A 186 11.68 -5.00 15.91
C LYS A 186 12.40 -4.50 17.17
N GLU A 187 13.69 -4.20 17.03
CA GLU A 187 14.49 -3.46 18.00
C GLU A 187 15.09 -2.22 17.33
N VAL A 188 15.06 -1.08 18.02
CA VAL A 188 15.60 0.19 17.56
C VAL A 188 16.56 0.76 18.61
N GLU A 189 17.67 1.34 18.15
CA GLU A 189 18.56 2.12 19.01
C GLU A 189 18.05 3.56 19.13
N PHE A 190 17.72 4.01 20.34
CA PHE A 190 17.31 5.37 20.63
C PHE A 190 17.95 5.85 21.93
N ALA A 191 18.54 7.06 21.93
CA ALA A 191 19.23 7.65 23.08
C ALA A 191 20.29 6.72 23.74
N GLY A 192 20.99 5.91 22.94
CA GLY A 192 21.99 4.94 23.40
C GLY A 192 21.42 3.70 24.09
N ARG A 193 20.10 3.51 24.07
CA ARG A 193 19.40 2.31 24.56
C ARG A 193 18.83 1.53 23.38
N ARG A 194 18.72 0.21 23.53
CA ARG A 194 17.91 -0.63 22.62
C ARG A 194 16.51 -0.74 23.18
N LEU A 195 15.52 -0.42 22.36
CA LEU A 195 14.10 -0.51 22.67
C LEU A 195 13.44 -1.45 21.69
N THR A 196 12.43 -2.19 22.15
CA THR A 196 11.48 -2.85 21.25
C THR A 196 10.64 -1.79 20.52
N ARG A 197 10.08 -2.14 19.36
CA ARG A 197 9.14 -1.29 18.62
C ARG A 197 8.00 -0.80 19.52
N GLU A 198 7.46 -1.66 20.37
CA GLU A 198 6.38 -1.34 21.30
C GLU A 198 6.83 -0.39 22.42
N GLU A 199 8.05 -0.54 22.93
CA GLU A 199 8.62 0.41 23.92
C GLU A 199 8.85 1.78 23.31
N PHE A 200 9.36 1.85 22.07
CA PHE A 200 9.50 3.11 21.36
C PHE A 200 8.14 3.79 21.13
N GLY A 201 7.13 3.04 20.66
CA GLY A 201 5.78 3.57 20.48
C GLY A 201 5.17 4.13 21.78
N LYS A 202 5.46 3.53 22.94
CA LYS A 202 5.07 4.09 24.25
C LYS A 202 5.73 5.43 24.53
N LEU A 203 7.02 5.60 24.22
CA LEU A 203 7.68 6.90 24.37
C LEU A 203 7.02 7.97 23.49
N VAL A 204 6.63 7.62 22.27
CA VAL A 204 5.91 8.54 21.38
C VAL A 204 4.54 8.92 21.96
N MET A 205 3.77 7.93 22.43
CA MET A 205 2.48 8.20 23.09
C MET A 205 2.65 9.06 24.35
N ASP A 206 3.65 8.78 25.19
CA ASP A 206 3.92 9.55 26.40
C ASP A 206 4.29 10.99 26.06
N PHE A 207 5.09 11.21 25.01
CA PHE A 207 5.40 12.54 24.49
C PHE A 207 4.14 13.27 23.97
N GLN A 208 3.33 12.61 23.14
CA GLN A 208 2.06 13.16 22.62
C GLN A 208 1.09 13.54 23.75
N ASN A 209 1.00 12.72 24.80
CA ASN A 209 0.12 12.94 25.95
C ASN A 209 0.63 14.00 26.94
N SER A 210 1.95 14.04 27.16
CA SER A 210 2.56 14.92 28.17
C SER A 210 2.66 16.36 27.68
N PHE A 211 2.81 16.56 26.37
CA PHE A 211 3.04 17.86 25.80
C PHE A 211 1.89 18.31 24.89
N ASN A 212 0.82 18.80 25.52
CA ASN A 212 -0.15 19.62 24.82
C ASN A 212 0.61 20.80 24.16
N HIS A 213 0.66 20.81 22.82
CA HIS A 213 1.14 21.86 21.90
C HIS A 213 2.58 21.79 21.35
N TYR A 214 3.16 20.61 21.11
CA TYR A 214 4.23 20.53 20.10
C TYR A 214 3.61 20.67 18.71
N LYS A 215 4.17 21.57 17.90
CA LYS A 215 3.73 21.74 16.52
C LYS A 215 4.92 21.66 15.60
N LEU A 216 4.93 20.65 14.74
CA LEU A 216 5.87 20.58 13.65
C LEU A 216 5.74 21.84 12.77
N ILE A 217 6.84 22.56 12.59
CA ILE A 217 6.89 23.75 11.73
C ILE A 217 7.44 23.35 10.36
N SER A 218 8.55 22.62 10.35
CA SER A 218 9.16 22.09 9.13
C SER A 218 9.99 20.86 9.42
N LYS A 219 10.17 20.05 8.38
CA LYS A 219 11.12 18.94 8.31
C LYS A 219 11.75 18.98 6.93
N GLU A 220 13.05 18.74 6.86
CA GLU A 220 13.79 18.74 5.61
C GLU A 220 14.87 17.68 5.66
N VAL A 221 14.74 16.66 4.80
CA VAL A 221 15.81 15.69 4.54
C VAL A 221 16.90 16.39 3.71
N LYS A 222 18.14 16.29 4.17
CA LYS A 222 19.31 16.94 3.54
C LYS A 222 20.18 15.94 2.80
N GLU A 223 20.34 14.75 3.36
CA GLU A 223 21.27 13.74 2.88
C GLU A 223 20.65 12.36 3.04
N VAL A 224 20.82 11.55 2.00
CA VAL A 224 20.37 10.15 1.95
C VAL A 224 21.53 9.38 1.32
N GLU A 225 22.12 8.48 2.10
CA GLU A 225 23.18 7.58 1.66
C GLU A 225 22.72 6.14 1.87
N TYR A 226 22.97 5.26 0.90
CA TYR A 226 22.63 3.85 1.03
C TYR A 226 23.60 2.95 0.27
N ASP A 227 23.76 1.74 0.76
CA ASP A 227 24.56 0.67 0.18
C ASP A 227 23.72 -0.61 0.18
N LEU A 228 23.19 -0.96 -0.99
CA LEU A 228 22.32 -2.12 -1.17
C LEU A 228 23.05 -3.45 -0.94
N ASP A 229 24.34 -3.52 -1.31
CA ASP A 229 25.14 -4.74 -1.10
C ASP A 229 25.32 -5.03 0.39
N LYS A 230 25.37 -3.98 1.21
CA LYS A 230 25.44 -4.09 2.68
C LYS A 230 24.08 -4.08 3.35
N GLY A 231 23.01 -3.70 2.64
CA GLY A 231 21.68 -3.53 3.21
C GLY A 231 21.63 -2.47 4.30
N ILE A 232 22.35 -1.36 4.14
CA ILE A 232 22.38 -0.26 5.11
C ILE A 232 22.10 1.07 4.43
N ALA A 233 21.49 1.99 5.17
CA ALA A 233 21.34 3.37 4.74
C ALA A 233 21.36 4.32 5.93
N ASP A 234 21.66 5.59 5.66
CA ASP A 234 21.44 6.67 6.60
C ASP A 234 20.78 7.88 5.94
N VAL A 235 19.84 8.46 6.67
CA VAL A 235 19.11 9.66 6.29
C VAL A 235 19.34 10.71 7.34
N SER A 236 19.74 11.90 6.95
CA SER A 236 19.92 13.01 7.87
C SER A 236 19.26 14.28 7.37
N GLY A 237 18.87 15.13 8.31
CA GLY A 237 18.14 16.34 7.99
C GLY A 237 17.98 17.29 9.17
N VAL A 238 17.09 18.24 8.99
CA VAL A 238 16.75 19.24 10.00
C VAL A 238 15.25 19.20 10.27
N ILE A 239 14.90 19.21 11.55
CA ILE A 239 13.52 19.35 12.01
C ILE A 239 13.41 20.65 12.81
N THR A 240 12.31 21.37 12.59
CA THR A 240 11.96 22.58 13.34
C THR A 240 10.55 22.44 13.87
N PHE A 241 10.39 22.69 15.16
CA PHE A 241 9.11 22.57 15.84
C PHE A 241 8.95 23.63 16.91
N LYS A 242 7.69 23.91 17.25
CA LYS A 242 7.34 24.76 18.38
C LYS A 242 7.29 23.91 19.66
N SER A 243 8.02 24.34 20.68
CA SER A 243 7.95 23.84 22.06
C SER A 243 7.66 25.06 22.95
N ASP A 244 6.39 25.33 23.25
CA ASP A 244 5.91 26.61 23.81
C ASP A 244 6.73 27.07 25.05
N PRO A 245 7.37 28.27 25.03
CA PRO A 245 7.24 29.38 24.08
C PRO A 245 8.24 29.39 22.90
N ASP A 246 9.18 28.45 22.87
CA ASP A 246 10.34 28.47 21.99
C ASP A 246 10.10 27.77 20.64
N ILE A 247 10.92 28.13 19.66
CA ILE A 247 11.06 27.40 18.41
C ILE A 247 12.41 26.70 18.46
N VAL A 248 12.37 25.38 18.43
CA VAL A 248 13.55 24.53 18.45
C VAL A 248 13.82 24.06 17.04
N SER A 249 15.08 24.14 16.62
CA SER A 249 15.56 23.57 15.37
C SER A 249 16.77 22.71 15.68
N GLY A 250 16.76 21.48 15.18
CA GLY A 250 17.83 20.53 15.44
C GLY A 250 17.98 19.53 14.31
N LYS A 251 19.12 18.85 14.31
CA LYS A 251 19.40 17.80 13.33
C LYS A 251 18.74 16.51 13.76
N PHE A 252 18.21 15.77 12.79
CA PHE A 252 17.85 14.37 12.97
C PHE A 252 18.73 13.50 12.09
N ARG A 253 18.87 12.24 12.48
CA ARG A 253 19.46 11.19 11.66
C ARG A 253 18.80 9.85 11.97
N PHE A 254 18.44 9.12 10.94
CA PHE A 254 17.93 7.75 11.03
C PHE A 254 18.86 6.83 10.27
N ASP A 255 19.27 5.73 10.91
CA ASP A 255 19.96 4.65 10.21
C ASP A 255 18.96 3.53 9.94
N PHE A 256 19.10 2.91 8.78
CA PHE A 256 18.20 1.89 8.26
C PHE A 256 18.94 0.59 7.97
N ALA A 257 18.19 -0.50 8.04
CA ALA A 257 18.58 -1.81 7.54
C ALA A 257 17.62 -2.24 6.43
N PHE A 258 18.15 -2.84 5.37
CA PHE A 258 17.33 -3.41 4.29
C PHE A 258 16.85 -4.80 4.70
N SER A 259 15.55 -5.01 4.67
CA SER A 259 14.93 -6.26 5.09
C SER A 259 15.05 -7.34 4.00
N GLU A 260 14.97 -8.61 4.40
CA GLU A 260 14.92 -9.74 3.47
C GLU A 260 13.67 -9.72 2.56
N TYR A 261 12.67 -8.93 2.93
CA TYR A 261 11.40 -8.77 2.22
C TYR A 261 11.42 -7.57 1.25
N GLY A 262 12.56 -6.89 1.09
CA GLY A 262 12.75 -5.84 0.07
C GLY A 262 12.35 -4.43 0.50
N TYR A 263 12.20 -4.15 1.79
CA TYR A 263 11.87 -2.82 2.31
C TYR A 263 12.89 -2.33 3.35
N TRP A 264 12.91 -1.01 3.59
CA TRP A 264 13.78 -0.39 4.59
C TRP A 264 13.11 -0.31 5.96
N ASP A 265 13.84 -0.68 7.00
CA ASP A 265 13.44 -0.52 8.40
C ASP A 265 14.41 0.40 9.15
N ILE A 266 13.87 1.35 9.91
CA ILE A 266 14.63 2.21 10.82
C ILE A 266 15.16 1.37 11.98
N CYS A 267 16.48 1.30 12.14
CA CYS A 267 17.13 0.56 13.20
C CYS A 267 17.83 1.46 14.24
N LYS A 268 18.02 2.75 13.92
CA LYS A 268 18.53 3.76 14.85
C LYS A 268 17.87 5.11 14.64
N ILE A 269 17.50 5.76 15.73
CA ILE A 269 16.84 7.06 15.75
C ILE A 269 17.68 8.06 16.55
N MET A 270 18.06 9.15 15.91
CA MET A 270 18.68 10.32 16.54
C MET A 270 17.81 11.55 16.27
N LEU A 271 17.24 12.11 17.33
CA LEU A 271 16.41 13.30 17.30
C LEU A 271 17.07 14.40 18.16
N PRO A 272 16.69 15.68 17.97
CA PRO A 272 17.05 16.76 18.89
C PRO A 272 16.69 16.43 20.34
N GLU A 273 17.49 16.93 21.29
CA GLU A 273 17.36 16.60 22.72
C GLU A 273 15.99 16.96 23.32
N ASP A 274 15.20 17.86 22.73
CA ASP A 274 13.88 18.27 23.23
C ASP A 274 12.72 17.41 22.68
N ILE A 275 13.01 16.31 21.98
CA ILE A 275 12.02 15.40 21.40
C ILE A 275 12.08 14.04 22.12
N LEU A 276 10.91 13.52 22.54
CA LEU A 276 10.76 12.21 23.19
C LEU A 276 11.56 12.04 24.50
N THR A 277 11.76 13.11 25.27
CA THR A 277 12.36 13.05 26.61
C THR A 277 11.33 12.74 27.70
N GLU A 278 11.73 11.92 28.68
CA GLU A 278 10.99 11.68 29.93
C GLU A 278 10.69 12.97 30.73
#